data_AF-A0A224YCE8-F1
#
_entry.id   AF-A0A224YCE8-F1
#
_cell.length_a   1.000
_cell.length_b   1.000
_cell.length_c   1.000
_cell.angle_alpha   90.00
_cell.angle_beta   90.00
_cell.angle_gamma   90.00
#
_symmetry.space_group_name_H-M   'P 1'
#
loop_
_entity.id
_entity.type
_entity.pdbx_description
1 polymer ?
#
loop_
_entity_poly.entity_id
_entity_poly.type
_entity_poly.pdbx_seq_one_letter_code
_entity_poly.pdbx_strand_id
1 'polypeptide(L)'
;MPTAKFLMEFSAMDTISTKARNPVLLNYVNSTFLYAAYGYSLPAPKWKFIYCDDTCAVVEVLSKDRDMNGGRKCELWIRVGRKEKIHLSAATEPCKTFFLSSCYTPYPTEVYIASLCE
;
A
#
# COMPACT_ATOMS: atom_id res chain seq x y z
N MET A 1 18.95 0.42 -11.30
CA MET A 1 18.31 -0.12 -10.08
C MET A 1 17.22 -1.09 -10.51
N PRO A 2 16.96 -2.19 -9.78
CA PRO A 2 15.81 -3.04 -10.05
C PRO A 2 14.54 -2.19 -9.97
N THR A 3 13.69 -2.25 -11.00
CA THR A 3 12.45 -1.46 -11.04
C THR A 3 11.37 -2.32 -11.65
N ALA A 4 10.18 -2.27 -11.06
CA ALA A 4 8.97 -2.88 -11.60
C ALA A 4 7.89 -1.81 -11.79
N LYS A 5 7.11 -1.93 -12.86
CA LYS A 5 6.01 -1.03 -13.18
C LYS A 5 4.72 -1.85 -13.24
N PHE A 6 3.69 -1.34 -12.58
CA PHE A 6 2.37 -1.93 -12.56
C PHE A 6 1.35 -0.89 -12.98
N LEU A 7 0.38 -1.28 -13.80
CA LEU A 7 -0.85 -0.53 -14.00
C LEU A 7 -1.80 -0.90 -12.86
N MET A 8 -2.39 0.10 -12.21
CA MET A 8 -3.31 -0.10 -11.10
C MET A 8 -4.69 0.43 -11.46
N GLU A 9 -5.69 -0.44 -11.34
CA GLU A 9 -7.10 -0.13 -11.56
C GLU A 9 -7.83 -0.20 -10.22
N PHE A 10 -8.29 0.96 -9.77
CA PHE A 10 -8.95 1.12 -8.48
C PHE A 10 -10.46 0.97 -8.63
N SER A 11 -11.06 0.19 -7.73
CA SER A 11 -12.51 0.03 -7.63
C SER A 11 -12.99 0.38 -6.22
N ALA A 12 -14.03 1.20 -6.17
CA ALA A 12 -14.77 1.51 -4.96
C ALA A 12 -16.08 0.71 -4.97
N MET A 13 -16.52 0.23 -3.80
CA MET A 13 -17.95 -0.06 -3.66
C MET A 13 -18.60 1.20 -3.11
N ASP A 14 -19.68 1.63 -3.74
CA ASP A 14 -20.49 2.75 -3.27
C ASP A 14 -21.07 2.41 -1.89
N THR A 15 -20.45 2.91 -0.82
CA THR A 15 -21.11 3.05 0.46
C THR A 15 -21.89 4.35 0.45
N ILE A 16 -23.21 4.21 0.29
CA ILE A 16 -24.29 5.20 0.41
C ILE A 16 -23.81 6.60 0.83
N SER A 17 -23.86 7.51 -0.12
CA SER A 17 -23.68 8.95 0.05
C SER A 17 -24.64 9.52 1.10
N THR A 18 -24.11 9.87 2.27
CA THR A 18 -24.73 10.85 3.17
C THR A 18 -23.77 12.00 3.42
N LYS A 19 -24.01 13.11 2.70
CA LYS A 19 -23.61 14.50 2.99
C LYS A 19 -22.46 14.69 4.00
N ALA A 20 -21.26 14.30 3.61
CA ALA A 20 -19.99 14.78 4.11
C ALA A 20 -18.95 14.46 3.03
N ARG A 21 -17.90 15.27 2.88
CA ARG A 21 -16.72 14.94 2.06
C ARG A 21 -15.99 13.75 2.67
N ASN A 22 -16.59 12.57 2.63
CA ASN A 22 -15.93 11.35 3.05
C ASN A 22 -15.10 10.84 1.87
N PRO A 23 -13.86 10.41 2.11
CA PRO A 23 -13.01 9.86 1.06
C PRO A 23 -13.73 8.65 0.43
N VAL A 24 -13.70 8.58 -0.90
CA VAL A 24 -14.19 7.41 -1.64
C VAL A 24 -13.41 6.20 -1.12
N LEU A 25 -14.12 5.27 -0.47
CA LEU A 25 -13.54 4.03 0.04
C LEU A 25 -13.20 3.14 -1.16
N LEU A 26 -11.96 3.27 -1.63
CA LEU A 26 -11.36 2.29 -2.52
C LEU A 26 -11.29 1.00 -1.72
N ASN A 27 -11.86 -0.08 -2.25
CA ASN A 27 -11.92 -1.35 -1.53
C ASN A 27 -10.97 -2.36 -2.17
N TYR A 28 -10.80 -2.31 -3.49
CA TYR A 28 -9.98 -3.26 -4.23
C TYR A 28 -9.18 -2.57 -5.33
N VAL A 29 -7.96 -3.07 -5.53
CA VAL A 29 -7.11 -2.69 -6.67
C VAL A 29 -6.66 -3.93 -7.41
N ASN A 30 -6.99 -3.94 -8.70
CA ASN A 30 -6.39 -4.88 -9.63
C ASN A 30 -5.12 -4.26 -10.17
N SER A 31 -4.07 -5.07 -10.21
CA SER A 31 -2.80 -4.67 -10.78
C SER A 31 -2.51 -5.50 -12.02
N THR A 32 -1.92 -4.86 -13.02
CA THR A 32 -1.37 -5.53 -14.19
C THR A 32 0.13 -5.23 -14.21
N PHE A 33 0.94 -6.29 -14.17
CA PHE A 33 2.39 -6.15 -14.34
C PHE A 33 2.68 -5.67 -15.76
N LEU A 34 3.34 -4.52 -15.88
CA LEU A 34 3.69 -3.93 -17.18
C LEU A 34 5.10 -4.30 -17.62
N TYR A 35 6.06 -4.12 -16.71
CA TYR A 35 7.48 -4.25 -17.03
C TYR A 35 8.31 -4.35 -15.77
N ALA A 36 9.44 -5.07 -15.87
CA ALA A 36 10.52 -4.94 -14.90
C ALA A 36 11.89 -4.96 -15.58
N ALA A 37 12.83 -4.21 -15.01
CA ALA A 37 14.21 -4.14 -15.46
C ALA A 37 15.12 -5.04 -14.62
N TYR A 38 16.26 -5.43 -15.19
CA TYR A 38 17.34 -6.14 -14.50
C TYR A 38 16.96 -7.53 -13.95
N GLY A 39 16.21 -8.32 -14.72
CA GLY A 39 15.89 -9.72 -14.38
C GLY A 39 14.91 -9.89 -13.23
N TYR A 40 14.32 -8.79 -12.75
CA TYR A 40 13.32 -8.82 -11.70
C TYR A 40 11.99 -9.31 -12.28
N SER A 41 11.36 -10.31 -11.66
CA SER A 41 10.06 -10.83 -12.08
C SER A 41 9.20 -11.01 -10.83
N LEU A 42 8.12 -10.23 -10.74
CA LEU A 42 7.13 -10.38 -9.69
C LEU A 42 5.76 -10.63 -10.33
N PRO A 43 4.97 -11.58 -9.79
CA PRO A 43 3.59 -11.71 -10.21
C PRO A 43 2.82 -10.43 -9.87
N ALA A 44 1.79 -10.12 -10.66
CA ALA A 44 0.87 -9.03 -10.35
C ALA A 44 0.17 -9.30 -9.00
N PRO A 45 0.38 -8.47 -7.98
CA PRO A 45 -0.30 -8.64 -6.70
C PRO A 45 -1.77 -8.22 -6.81
N LYS A 46 -2.60 -8.77 -5.94
CA LYS A 46 -3.97 -8.30 -5.72
C LYS A 46 -3.99 -7.56 -4.39
N TRP A 47 -4.52 -6.35 -4.37
CA TRP A 47 -4.54 -5.55 -3.15
C TRP A 47 -5.96 -5.23 -2.71
N LYS A 48 -6.16 -5.20 -1.39
CA LYS A 48 -7.36 -4.71 -0.74
C LYS A 48 -7.00 -3.52 0.14
N PHE A 49 -7.66 -2.40 -0.06
CA PHE A 49 -7.47 -1.22 0.77
C PHE A 49 -8.23 -1.43 2.08
N ILE A 50 -7.53 -1.35 3.20
CA ILE A 50 -8.12 -1.56 4.53
C ILE A 50 -8.17 -0.27 5.35
N TYR A 51 -7.39 0.75 4.96
CA TYR A 51 -7.49 2.10 5.49
C TYR A 51 -6.97 3.11 4.45
N CYS A 52 -7.65 4.24 4.28
CA CYS A 52 -7.25 5.31 3.38
C CYS A 52 -7.33 6.67 4.08
N ASP A 53 -6.36 7.52 3.80
CA ASP A 53 -6.33 8.94 4.13
C ASP A 53 -5.92 9.74 2.88
N ASP A 54 -5.96 11.07 2.94
CA ASP A 54 -5.64 11.98 1.83
C ASP A 54 -4.19 11.86 1.34
N THR A 55 -3.30 11.29 2.17
CA THR A 55 -1.85 11.28 1.93
C THR A 55 -1.23 9.90 2.03
N CYS A 56 -1.99 8.89 2.45
CA CYS A 56 -1.49 7.55 2.69
C CYS A 56 -2.61 6.51 2.61
N ALA A 57 -2.22 5.25 2.47
CA ALA A 57 -3.13 4.13 2.53
C ALA A 57 -2.46 2.93 3.18
N VAL A 58 -3.26 2.07 3.82
CA VAL A 58 -2.83 0.74 4.25
C VAL A 58 -3.55 -0.27 3.39
N VAL A 59 -2.77 -1.14 2.75
CA VAL A 59 -3.27 -2.18 1.86
C VAL A 59 -2.90 -3.56 2.38
N GLU A 60 -3.83 -4.50 2.24
CA GLU A 60 -3.60 -5.94 2.41
C GLU A 60 -3.23 -6.55 1.06
N VAL A 61 -2.11 -7.26 1.01
CA VAL A 61 -1.63 -7.97 -0.18
C VAL A 61 -2.24 -9.36 -0.20
N LEU A 62 -3.21 -9.58 -1.09
CA LEU A 62 -3.90 -10.85 -1.29
C LEU A 62 -3.05 -11.76 -2.19
N SER A 63 -1.92 -12.26 -1.67
CA SER A 63 -1.13 -13.27 -2.37
C SER A 63 -1.74 -14.66 -2.19
N LYS A 64 -1.75 -15.47 -3.26
CA LYS A 64 -1.99 -16.92 -3.15
C LYS A 64 -0.79 -17.68 -2.57
N ASP A 65 0.33 -17.00 -2.40
CA ASP A 65 1.53 -17.57 -1.81
C ASP A 65 1.24 -17.92 -0.36
N ARG A 66 1.23 -19.22 -0.10
CA ARG A 66 1.16 -19.82 1.22
C ARG A 66 2.46 -19.52 1.95
N ASP A 67 2.62 -18.31 2.48
CA ASP A 67 3.55 -18.13 3.58
C ASP A 67 3.10 -19.09 4.68
N MET A 68 4.04 -19.94 5.13
CA MET A 68 3.77 -21.07 6.05
C MET A 68 3.14 -20.66 7.40
N ASN A 69 2.99 -19.37 7.69
CA ASN A 69 2.46 -18.86 8.94
C ASN A 69 1.08 -18.19 8.84
N GLY A 70 0.42 -18.18 7.66
CA GLY A 70 -0.96 -17.66 7.53
C GLY A 70 -1.13 -16.18 7.91
N GLY A 71 -0.02 -15.43 8.02
CA GLY A 71 -0.03 -14.02 8.41
C GLY A 71 -0.54 -13.12 7.28
N ARG A 72 -1.34 -12.14 7.65
CA ARG A 72 -1.79 -11.08 6.74
C ARG A 72 -0.57 -10.26 6.27
N LYS A 73 -0.29 -10.25 4.96
CA LYS A 73 0.71 -9.35 4.37
C LYS A 73 0.07 -7.97 4.16
N CYS A 74 0.69 -6.93 4.69
CA CYS A 74 0.24 -5.56 4.47
C CYS A 74 1.36 -4.66 3.98
N GLU A 75 1.00 -3.61 3.27
CA GLU A 75 1.89 -2.54 2.85
C GLU A 75 1.32 -1.18 3.31
N LEU A 76 2.21 -0.28 3.70
CA LEU A 76 1.91 1.13 3.95
C LEU A 76 2.32 1.92 2.71
N TRP A 77 1.35 2.55 2.06
CA TRP A 77 1.55 3.37 0.88
C TRP A 77 1.47 4.85 1.26
N ILE A 78 2.36 5.65 0.70
CA ILE A 78 2.37 7.10 0.90
C ILE A 78 2.32 7.81 -0.45
N ARG A 79 1.79 9.02 -0.46
CA ARG A 79 1.76 9.85 -1.65
C ARG A 79 3.15 10.37 -1.99
N VAL A 80 3.66 10.01 -3.17
CA VAL A 80 4.94 10.51 -3.71
C VAL A 80 4.85 12.01 -3.99
N GLY A 81 5.93 12.76 -3.71
CA GLY A 81 6.03 14.20 -4.00
C GLY A 81 5.91 15.12 -2.77
N ARG A 82 5.58 14.59 -1.58
CA ARG A 82 5.89 15.31 -0.33
C ARG A 82 7.34 15.01 0.05
N LYS A 83 8.15 16.04 0.28
CA LYS A 83 9.52 15.93 0.83
C LYS A 83 9.49 15.55 2.32
N GLU A 84 8.68 14.57 2.68
CA GLU A 84 8.63 14.07 4.04
C GLU A 84 9.66 12.94 4.12
N LYS A 85 10.67 13.14 4.98
CA LYS A 85 11.49 12.03 5.45
C LYS A 85 10.52 11.09 6.14
N ILE A 86 10.41 9.84 5.66
CA ILE A 86 9.59 8.81 6.30
C ILE A 86 10.33 8.37 7.58
N HIS A 87 10.44 9.27 8.55
CA HIS A 87 10.78 8.86 9.89
C HIS A 87 9.54 8.20 10.49
N LEU A 88 9.73 7.01 11.03
CA LEU A 88 8.76 6.19 11.75
C LEU A 88 8.31 6.86 13.07
N SER A 89 8.02 8.17 13.10
CA SER A 89 7.32 8.78 14.23
C SER A 89 5.82 8.58 14.04
N ALA A 90 5.26 7.59 14.75
CA ALA A 90 3.86 7.18 14.67
C ALA A 90 2.85 8.24 15.18
N ALA A 91 3.30 9.32 15.82
CA ALA A 91 2.42 10.20 16.58
C ALA A 91 1.49 11.10 15.74
N THR A 92 1.76 11.30 14.44
CA THR A 92 1.02 12.27 13.60
C THR A 92 0.49 11.69 12.28
N GLU A 93 0.60 10.38 12.06
CA GLU A 93 0.23 9.77 10.78
C GLU A 93 -0.79 8.64 10.95
N PRO A 94 -2.07 8.86 10.56
CA PRO A 94 -3.16 7.93 10.83
C PRO A 94 -2.95 6.55 10.18
N CYS A 95 -2.38 6.49 8.98
CA CYS A 95 -2.06 5.21 8.34
C CYS A 95 -0.94 4.45 9.07
N LYS A 96 0.06 5.13 9.65
CA LYS A 96 1.12 4.46 10.44
C LYS A 96 0.52 3.82 11.69
N THR A 97 -0.33 4.56 12.41
CA THR A 97 -1.04 4.03 13.59
C THR A 97 -1.92 2.84 13.24
N PHE A 98 -2.66 2.91 12.14
CA PHE A 98 -3.46 1.80 11.66
C PHE A 98 -2.59 0.60 11.26
N PHE A 99 -1.50 0.82 10.53
CA PHE A 99 -0.58 -0.23 10.10
C PHE A 99 0.06 -0.96 11.29
N LEU A 100 0.56 -0.21 12.29
CA LEU A 100 1.19 -0.78 13.48
C LEU A 100 0.22 -1.58 14.36
N SER A 101 -1.06 -1.22 14.37
CA SER A 101 -2.08 -1.93 15.17
C SER A 101 -2.70 -3.12 14.44
N SER A 102 -2.98 -2.98 13.15
CA SER A 102 -3.77 -3.95 12.37
C SER A 102 -2.91 -4.90 11.52
N CYS A 103 -1.66 -4.54 11.26
CA CYS A 103 -0.72 -5.26 10.41
C CYS A 103 0.65 -5.43 11.09
N TYR A 104 0.65 -5.51 12.43
CA TYR A 104 1.89 -5.56 13.21
C TYR A 104 2.84 -6.65 12.71
N THR A 105 4.08 -6.24 12.44
CA THR A 105 5.20 -7.13 12.21
C THR A 105 6.40 -6.63 13.00
N PRO A 106 7.15 -7.51 13.67
CA PRO A 106 8.39 -7.12 14.36
C PRO A 106 9.49 -6.65 13.40
N TYR A 107 9.37 -6.95 12.09
CA TYR A 107 10.39 -6.65 11.09
C TYR A 107 9.78 -6.02 9.83
N PRO A 108 9.34 -4.75 9.87
CA PRO A 108 8.88 -4.05 8.67
C PRO A 108 10.06 -3.83 7.71
N THR A 109 9.80 -3.97 6.41
CA THR A 109 10.80 -3.69 5.35
C THR A 109 10.47 -2.35 4.70
N GLU A 110 11.45 -1.45 4.63
CA GLU A 110 11.32 -0.19 3.88
C GLU A 110 11.59 -0.46 2.39
N VAL A 111 10.60 -0.19 1.54
CA VAL A 111 10.67 -0.45 0.10
C VAL A 111 10.89 0.82 -0.72
N TYR A 112 10.39 1.97 -0.24
CA TYR A 112 10.53 3.25 -0.92
C TYR A 112 11.46 4.17 -0.15
N ILE A 113 12.56 4.58 -0.79
CA ILE A 113 13.53 5.54 -0.26
C ILE A 113 13.56 6.71 -1.23
N ALA A 114 13.01 7.86 -0.83
CA ALA A 114 12.82 9.00 -1.72
C ALA A 114 14.11 9.52 -2.40
N SER A 115 15.29 9.32 -1.79
CA SER A 115 16.56 9.70 -2.40
C SER A 115 17.06 8.73 -3.48
N LEU A 116 16.49 7.54 -3.56
CA LEU A 116 16.86 6.48 -4.50
C LEU A 116 15.79 6.23 -5.58
N CYS A 117 14.59 6.80 -5.40
CA CYS A 117 13.48 6.70 -6.34
C CYS A 117 13.32 8.03 -7.08
N GLU A 118 13.42 7.98 -8.41
CA GLU A 118 13.25 9.13 -9.32
C GLU A 118 11.78 9.52 -9.53
#